data_AF-A0A7Y2YUV3-F1
#
_entry.id   AF-A0A7Y2YUV3-F1
#
_cell.length_a   1.000
_cell.length_b   1.000
_cell.length_c   1.000
_cell.angle_alpha   90.00
_cell.angle_beta   90.00
_cell.angle_gamma   90.00
#
_symmetry.space_group_name_H-M   'P 1'
#
loop_
_entity.id
_entity.type
_entity.pdbx_description
1 polymer ?
#
loop_
_entity_poly.entity_id
_entity_poly.type
_entity_poly.pdbx_seq_one_letter_code
_entity_poly.pdbx_strand_id
1 'polypeptide(L)'
;MAEITAELVTGTRVALSNGRHEWLADEPLDKGGEDTGPSPYEMLLGSLAACTLITLVLYTRHKGIDLAGVSARYGHEKVPAPEGQK
;
A
#
# COMPACT_ATOMS: atom_id res chain seq x y z
N MET A 1 -16.09 1.09 -13.60
CA MET A 1 -14.69 1.48 -13.41
C MET A 1 -14.51 1.82 -11.93
N ALA A 2 -13.36 1.47 -11.34
CA ALA A 2 -13.00 1.96 -10.01
C ALA A 2 -12.16 3.23 -10.20
N GLU A 3 -12.46 4.27 -9.45
CA GLU A 3 -11.76 5.56 -9.47
C GLU A 3 -11.25 5.84 -8.06
N ILE A 4 -10.04 6.38 -7.96
CA ILE A 4 -9.45 6.88 -6.71
C ILE A 4 -9.25 8.38 -6.88
N THR A 5 -9.73 9.16 -5.93
CA THR A 5 -9.43 10.60 -5.81
C THR A 5 -8.37 10.83 -4.73
N ALA A 6 -7.59 11.90 -4.88
CA ALA A 6 -6.56 12.30 -3.93
C ALA A 6 -6.55 13.82 -3.81
N GLU A 7 -6.63 14.32 -2.59
CA GLU A 7 -6.63 15.76 -2.29
C GLU A 7 -5.55 16.08 -1.26
N LEU A 8 -4.74 17.10 -1.53
CA LEU A 8 -3.73 17.58 -0.59
C LEU A 8 -4.44 18.25 0.59
N VAL A 9 -4.15 17.78 1.80
CA VAL A 9 -4.71 18.38 3.02
C VAL A 9 -3.79 19.49 3.51
N THR A 10 -2.55 19.15 3.86
CA THR A 10 -1.49 20.08 4.27
C THR A 10 -0.16 19.34 4.42
N GLY A 11 0.97 20.03 4.25
CA GLY A 11 2.29 19.40 4.31
C GLY A 11 2.40 18.24 3.31
N THR A 12 2.70 17.03 3.80
CA THR A 12 2.73 15.78 3.02
C THR A 12 1.46 14.93 3.15
N ARG A 13 0.45 15.42 3.89
CA ARG A 13 -0.78 14.67 4.14
C ARG A 13 -1.73 14.74 2.95
N VAL A 14 -2.13 13.58 2.45
CA VAL A 14 -3.06 13.44 1.32
C VAL A 14 -4.26 12.60 1.76
N ALA A 15 -5.46 13.12 1.53
CA ALA A 15 -6.70 12.37 1.71
C ALA A 15 -7.05 11.62 0.42
N LEU A 16 -7.26 10.32 0.52
CA LEU A 16 -7.65 9.46 -0.59
C LEU A 16 -9.06 8.93 -0.40
N SER A 17 -9.78 8.73 -1.51
CA SER A 17 -11.10 8.12 -1.49
C SER A 17 -11.32 7.23 -2.71
N ASN A 18 -12.08 6.13 -2.52
CA ASN A 18 -12.66 5.34 -3.62
C ASN A 18 -14.17 5.55 -3.78
N GLY A 19 -14.70 6.64 -3.21
CA GLY A 19 -16.12 6.96 -3.12
C GLY A 19 -16.89 6.17 -2.05
N ARG A 20 -16.30 5.11 -1.47
CA ARG A 20 -16.91 4.33 -0.37
C ARG A 20 -16.10 4.35 0.92
N HIS A 21 -14.79 4.54 0.82
CA HIS A 21 -13.86 4.56 1.94
C HIS A 21 -12.93 5.74 1.77
N GLU A 22 -12.50 6.30 2.89
CA GLU A 22 -11.52 7.36 2.98
C GLU A 22 -10.34 6.90 3.83
N TRP A 23 -9.14 7.31 3.46
CA TRP A 23 -7.93 7.05 4.22
C TRP A 23 -6.88 8.13 3.94
N LEU A 24 -5.87 8.22 4.81
CA LEU A 24 -4.78 9.17 4.69
C LEU A 24 -3.51 8.48 4.20
N ALA A 25 -2.74 9.20 3.40
CA ALA A 25 -1.32 8.94 3.15
C ALA A 25 -0.50 10.07 3.74
N ASP A 26 0.64 9.75 4.33
CA ASP A 26 1.56 10.74 4.88
C ASP A 26 2.98 10.20 4.89
N GLU A 27 3.98 11.07 4.80
CA GLU A 27 5.36 10.66 5.00
C GLU A 27 5.68 10.57 6.51
N PRO A 28 6.63 9.72 6.90
CA PRO A 28 7.10 9.66 8.28
C PRO A 28 7.81 10.96 8.70
N LEU A 29 7.96 11.14 10.02
CA LEU A 29 8.59 12.32 10.63
C LEU A 29 10.00 12.60 10.10
N ASP A 30 10.80 11.55 9.86
CA ASP A 30 12.19 11.66 9.37
C ASP A 30 12.30 12.12 7.91
N LYS A 31 11.18 12.12 7.18
CA LYS A 31 11.06 12.63 5.80
C LYS A 31 10.22 13.91 5.71
N GLY A 32 9.90 14.51 6.84
CA GLY A 32 9.20 15.80 6.92
C GLY A 32 7.68 15.73 6.86
N GLY A 33 7.09 14.55 7.09
CA GLY A 33 5.65 14.41 7.29
C GLY A 33 5.26 14.35 8.76
N GLU A 34 3.99 14.02 9.02
CA GLU A 34 3.42 13.96 10.38
C GLU A 34 3.11 12.52 10.85
N ASP A 35 3.43 11.51 10.03
CA ASP A 35 3.18 10.08 10.32
C ASP A 35 1.70 9.80 10.67
N THR A 36 0.77 10.49 10.00
CA THR A 36 -0.68 10.38 10.25
C THR A 36 -1.38 9.29 9.43
N GLY A 37 -0.64 8.64 8.54
CA GLY A 37 -1.08 7.54 7.70
C GLY A 37 0.12 6.84 7.07
N PRO A 38 -0.07 5.67 6.44
CA PRO A 38 1.00 4.98 5.75
C PRO A 38 1.60 5.85 4.64
N SER A 39 2.92 5.76 4.47
CA SER A 39 3.59 6.39 3.34
C SER A 39 3.13 5.79 2.01
N PRO A 40 3.27 6.52 0.89
CA PRO A 40 2.91 5.99 -0.42
C PRO A 40 3.59 4.64 -0.75
N TYR A 41 4.83 4.43 -0.30
CA TYR A 41 5.53 3.15 -0.47
C TYR A 41 4.90 2.04 0.39
N GLU A 42 4.56 2.30 1.63
CA GLU A 42 3.90 1.33 2.51
C GLU A 42 2.50 0.99 2.01
N MET A 43 1.76 1.97 1.49
CA MET A 43 0.48 1.72 0.83
C MET A 43 0.63 0.79 -0.38
N LEU A 44 1.64 1.02 -1.21
CA LEU A 44 1.92 0.16 -2.36
C LEU A 44 2.23 -1.28 -1.90
N LEU A 45 3.11 -1.45 -0.92
CA LEU A 45 3.41 -2.78 -0.35
C LEU A 45 2.16 -3.43 0.26
N GLY A 46 1.33 -2.67 0.97
CA GLY A 46 0.06 -3.13 1.52
C GLY A 46 -0.91 -3.61 0.45
N SER A 47 -1.04 -2.85 -0.65
CA SER A 47 -1.89 -3.25 -1.78
C SER A 47 -1.40 -4.55 -2.46
N LEU A 48 -0.09 -4.72 -2.62
CA LEU A 48 0.50 -5.94 -3.18
C LEU A 48 0.29 -7.15 -2.25
N ALA A 49 0.49 -6.96 -0.95
CA ALA A 49 0.23 -7.98 0.06
C ALA A 49 -1.25 -8.39 0.05
N ALA A 50 -2.17 -7.43 0.04
CA ALA A 50 -3.60 -7.67 -0.02
C ALA A 50 -4.00 -8.45 -1.28
N CYS A 51 -3.52 -8.03 -2.46
CA CYS A 51 -3.76 -8.75 -3.71
C CYS A 51 -3.30 -10.21 -3.62
N THR A 52 -2.10 -10.45 -3.09
CA THR A 52 -1.54 -11.81 -2.95
C THR A 52 -2.39 -12.69 -2.03
N LEU A 53 -2.76 -12.19 -0.85
CA LEU A 53 -3.56 -12.97 0.10
C LEU A 53 -4.99 -13.22 -0.40
N ILE A 54 -5.61 -12.23 -1.05
CA ILE A 54 -6.92 -12.40 -1.70
C ILE A 54 -6.85 -13.52 -2.74
N THR A 55 -5.84 -13.52 -3.60
CA THR A 55 -5.65 -14.57 -4.60
C THR A 55 -5.49 -15.95 -3.97
N LEU A 56 -4.70 -16.07 -2.90
CA LEU A 56 -4.53 -17.35 -2.18
C LEU A 56 -5.87 -17.86 -1.63
N VAL A 57 -6.66 -16.99 -0.99
CA VAL A 57 -7.99 -17.35 -0.46
C VAL A 57 -8.95 -17.77 -1.58
N LEU A 58 -8.94 -17.07 -2.71
CA LEU A 58 -9.76 -17.45 -3.86
C LEU A 58 -9.36 -18.82 -4.41
N TYR A 59 -8.05 -19.11 -4.44
CA TYR A 59 -7.54 -20.38 -4.94
C TYR A 59 -7.82 -21.55 -3.99
N THR A 60 -7.66 -21.39 -2.68
CA THR A 60 -7.98 -22.44 -1.71
C THR A 60 -9.45 -22.81 -1.75
N ARG A 61 -10.34 -21.80 -1.86
CA ARG A 61 -11.77 -22.01 -2.08
C ARG A 61 -12.05 -22.79 -3.37
N HIS A 62 -11.39 -22.44 -4.47
CA HIS A 62 -11.54 -23.17 -5.73
C HIS A 62 -11.09 -24.63 -5.64
N LYS A 63 -10.11 -24.93 -4.78
CA LYS A 63 -9.58 -26.29 -4.57
C LYS A 63 -10.19 -27.05 -3.39
N GLY A 64 -11.11 -26.45 -2.65
CA GLY A 64 -11.69 -27.05 -1.43
C GLY A 64 -10.65 -27.28 -0.32
N ILE A 65 -9.59 -26.48 -0.30
CA ILE A 65 -8.55 -26.55 0.74
C ILE A 65 -9.01 -25.68 1.91
N ASP A 66 -9.03 -26.25 3.11
CA ASP A 66 -9.25 -25.49 4.33
C ASP A 66 -7.99 -24.70 4.71
N LEU A 67 -8.12 -23.39 4.86
CA LEU A 67 -7.00 -22.48 5.14
C LEU A 67 -7.25 -21.80 6.50
N ALA A 68 -6.53 -22.25 7.53
CA ALA A 68 -6.66 -21.72 8.88
C ALA A 68 -6.19 -20.25 9.01
N GLY A 69 -5.21 -19.83 8.22
CA GLY A 69 -4.69 -18.46 8.23
C GLY A 69 -3.49 -18.29 7.31
N VAL A 70 -3.28 -17.05 6.85
CA VAL A 70 -2.13 -16.67 6.03
C VAL A 70 -1.69 -15.25 6.38
N SER A 71 -0.39 -15.04 6.45
CA SER A 71 0.22 -13.72 6.67
C SER A 71 1.37 -13.51 5.70
N ALA A 72 1.59 -12.28 5.26
CA ALA A 72 2.72 -11.94 4.42
C ALA A 72 3.44 -10.69 4.96
N ARG A 73 4.76 -10.66 4.80
CA ARG A 73 5.61 -9.52 5.14
C ARG A 73 6.31 -9.06 3.87
N TYR A 74 6.23 -7.77 3.58
CA TYR A 74 6.90 -7.14 2.45
C TYR A 74 7.86 -6.09 3.00
N GLY A 75 9.01 -5.98 2.36
CA GLY A 75 9.97 -4.90 2.59
C GLY A 75 10.34 -4.30 1.24
N HIS A 76 10.73 -3.03 1.26
CA HIS A 76 11.32 -2.40 0.10
C HIS A 76 12.62 -1.71 0.52
N GLU A 77 13.56 -1.65 -0.41
CA GLU A 77 14.80 -0.90 -0.24
C GLU A 77 14.98 -0.02 -1.46
N LYS A 78 15.45 1.21 -1.25
CA LYS A 78 15.84 2.08 -2.36
C LYS A 78 17.23 1.66 -2.82
N VAL A 79 17.32 1.12 -4.02
CA VAL A 79 18.62 0.84 -4.66
C VAL A 79 19.07 2.11 -5.40
N PRO A 80 20.25 2.66 -5.10
CA PRO A 80 20.79 3.79 -5.85
C PRO A 80 20.93 3.44 -7.34
N ALA A 81 20.59 4.36 -8.22
CA ALA A 81 20.89 4.20 -9.64
C ALA A 81 22.42 4.14 -9.80
N PRO A 82 22.96 3.22 -10.64
CA PRO A 82 24.38 3.19 -10.93
C PRO A 82 24.82 4.52 -11.54
N GLU A 83 25.97 5.04 -11.08
CA GLU A 83 26.53 6.29 -11.58
C GLU A 83 26.73 6.21 -13.11
N GLY A 84 26.11 7.12 -13.86
CA GLY A 84 26.37 7.29 -15.29
C GLY A 84 25.19 7.16 -16.26
N GLN A 85 23.95 7.06 -15.80
CA GLN A 85 22.79 7.17 -16.69
C GLN A 85 21.97 8.43 -16.38
N LYS A 86 22.38 9.54 -16.98
CA LYS A 86 21.55 10.72 -17.25
C LYS A 86 21.34 10.82 -18.75
#